data_AF-A0A7S2TXZ0-F1
#
_entry.id   AF-A0A7S2TXZ0-F1
#
_cell.length_a   1.000
_cell.length_b   1.000
_cell.length_c   1.000
_cell.angle_alpha   90.00
_cell.angle_beta   90.00
_cell.angle_gamma   90.00
#
_symmetry.space_group_name_H-M   'P 1'
#
loop_
_entity.id
_entity.type
_entity.pdbx_description
1 polymer ?
#
loop_
_entity_poly.entity_id
_entity_poly.type
_entity_poly.pdbx_seq_one_letter_code
_entity_poly.pdbx_strand_id
1 'polypeptide(L)'
;GGGTRKIGYEDYYEFQSPLMQQAAQLTTMGEKKLLQQALKLSSQEAHRMRVRLQDVPDAPLFRPTPKEFEDPIRYIRSLHPIGERWGIVRVIPPPGWDPGFAIDPKTYRFPTR
;
A
#
# COMPACT_ATOMS: atom_id res chain seq x y z
N GLY A 1 -9.74 65.47 10.93
CA GLY A 1 -8.92 64.33 10.48
C GLY A 1 -9.85 63.22 10.07
N GLY A 2 -9.79 62.76 8.82
CA GLY A 2 -10.65 61.68 8.33
C GLY A 2 -9.95 61.02 7.17
N GLY A 3 -9.07 60.05 7.47
CA GLY A 3 -8.29 59.33 6.49
C GLY A 3 -9.17 58.46 5.62
N THR A 4 -9.02 58.58 4.30
CA THR A 4 -9.54 57.62 3.34
C THR A 4 -8.75 56.32 3.50
N ARG A 5 -9.36 55.30 4.12
CA ARG A 5 -8.79 53.95 4.14
C ARG A 5 -8.75 53.43 2.69
N LYS A 6 -7.55 53.11 2.21
CA LYS A 6 -7.39 52.38 0.95
C LYS A 6 -7.90 50.96 1.17
N ILE A 7 -8.93 50.58 0.42
CA ILE A 7 -9.49 49.23 0.42
C ILE A 7 -8.42 48.31 -0.19
N GLY A 8 -7.87 47.41 0.62
CA GLY A 8 -6.85 46.46 0.20
C GLY A 8 -7.45 45.31 -0.61
N TYR A 9 -6.63 44.57 -1.36
CA TYR A 9 -7.06 43.34 -2.03
C TYR A 9 -7.65 42.29 -1.07
N GLU A 10 -7.26 42.34 0.20
CA GLU A 10 -7.79 41.49 1.28
C GLU A 10 -9.26 41.84 1.62
N ASP A 11 -9.63 43.13 1.58
CA ASP A 11 -11.00 43.59 1.84
C ASP A 11 -11.99 43.18 0.73
N TYR A 12 -11.49 42.83 -0.47
CA TYR A 12 -12.31 42.28 -1.56
C TYR A 12 -12.78 40.84 -1.30
N TYR A 13 -12.06 40.09 -0.46
CA TYR A 13 -12.48 38.75 -0.05
C TYR A 13 -13.48 38.79 1.12
N GLU A 14 -13.55 39.88 1.86
CA GLU A 14 -14.43 40.01 3.02
C GLU A 14 -15.79 40.66 2.66
N PHE A 15 -15.82 41.57 1.68
CA PHE A 15 -17.06 42.14 1.09
C PHE A 15 -17.70 41.25 0.00
N GLN A 16 -17.34 39.96 -0.03
CA GLN A 16 -17.72 39.01 -1.08
C GLN A 16 -19.21 39.05 -1.40
N SER A 17 -19.53 39.56 -2.59
CA SER A 17 -20.82 39.41 -3.26
C SER A 17 -21.34 37.99 -3.02
N PRO A 18 -22.62 37.79 -2.65
CA PRO A 18 -23.23 36.47 -2.46
C PRO A 18 -22.97 35.53 -3.64
N LEU A 19 -22.76 36.07 -4.84
CA LEU A 19 -22.39 35.34 -6.05
C LEU A 19 -21.02 34.65 -5.95
N MET A 20 -20.00 35.31 -5.39
CA MET A 20 -18.66 34.73 -5.21
C MET A 20 -18.65 33.66 -4.11
N GLN A 21 -19.44 33.85 -3.04
CA GLN A 21 -19.65 32.83 -2.02
C GLN A 21 -20.38 31.60 -2.57
N GLN A 22 -21.41 31.82 -3.40
CA GLN A 22 -22.10 30.74 -4.12
C GLN A 22 -21.15 30.03 -5.09
N ALA A 23 -20.32 30.77 -5.84
CA ALA A 23 -19.34 30.18 -6.75
C ALA A 23 -18.30 29.34 -5.99
N ALA A 24 -17.78 29.83 -4.86
CA ALA A 24 -16.88 29.08 -3.98
C ALA A 24 -17.57 27.81 -3.42
N GLN A 25 -18.80 27.93 -2.90
CA GLN A 25 -19.57 26.79 -2.40
C GLN A 25 -19.89 25.76 -3.49
N LEU A 26 -20.25 26.20 -4.71
CA LEU A 26 -20.49 25.34 -5.87
C LEU A 26 -19.20 24.66 -6.33
N THR A 27 -18.06 25.37 -6.27
CA THR A 27 -16.73 24.81 -6.57
C THR A 27 -16.36 23.75 -5.53
N THR A 28 -16.49 24.04 -4.24
CA THR A 28 -16.27 23.08 -3.14
C THR A 28 -17.21 21.88 -3.22
N MET A 29 -18.49 22.07 -3.58
CA MET A 29 -19.41 20.95 -3.81
C MET A 29 -19.01 20.11 -5.01
N GLY A 30 -18.53 20.73 -6.09
CA GLY A 30 -17.97 20.05 -7.26
C GLY A 30 -16.76 19.20 -6.90
N GLU A 31 -15.79 19.77 -6.17
CA GLU A 31 -14.61 19.08 -5.64
C GLU A 31 -15.00 17.93 -4.71
N LYS A 32 -15.92 18.17 -3.77
CA LYS A 32 -16.42 17.14 -2.85
C LYS A 32 -17.08 15.98 -3.59
N LYS A 33 -17.84 16.27 -4.64
CA LYS A 33 -18.48 15.24 -5.48
C LYS A 33 -17.43 14.43 -6.25
N LEU A 34 -16.41 15.09 -6.79
CA LEU A 34 -15.29 14.43 -7.47
C LEU A 34 -14.47 13.55 -6.51
N LEU A 35 -14.17 14.03 -5.30
CA LEU A 35 -13.46 13.26 -4.27
C LEU A 35 -14.27 12.03 -3.85
N GLN A 36 -15.57 12.17 -3.62
CA GLN A 36 -16.44 11.02 -3.31
C GLN A 36 -16.47 10.00 -4.46
N GLN A 37 -16.52 10.47 -5.71
CA GLN A 37 -16.45 9.61 -6.88
C GLN A 37 -15.11 8.87 -6.96
N ALA A 38 -13.99 9.56 -6.74
CA ALA A 38 -12.66 8.98 -6.75
C ALA A 38 -12.48 7.93 -5.65
N LEU A 39 -12.93 8.21 -4.42
CA LEU A 39 -12.89 7.26 -3.30
C LEU A 39 -13.72 6.01 -3.60
N LYS A 40 -14.90 6.17 -4.21
CA LYS A 40 -15.76 5.05 -4.61
C LYS A 40 -15.10 4.19 -5.68
N LEU A 41 -14.51 4.81 -6.70
CA LEU A 41 -13.79 4.10 -7.76
C LEU A 41 -12.57 3.37 -7.21
N SER A 42 -11.76 4.03 -6.38
CA SER A 42 -10.61 3.42 -5.71
C SER A 42 -11.02 2.22 -4.85
N SER A 43 -12.10 2.34 -4.09
CA SER A 43 -12.64 1.22 -3.29
C SER A 43 -13.09 0.05 -4.17
N GLN A 44 -13.77 0.32 -5.28
CA GLN A 44 -14.19 -0.71 -6.24
C GLN A 44 -12.97 -1.36 -6.93
N GLU A 45 -11.96 -0.59 -7.32
CA GLU A 45 -10.72 -1.12 -7.90
C GLU A 45 -9.95 -1.97 -6.90
N ALA A 46 -9.80 -1.51 -5.66
CA ALA A 46 -9.18 -2.28 -4.59
C ALA A 46 -9.93 -3.59 -4.32
N HIS A 47 -11.27 -3.55 -4.36
CA HIS A 47 -12.09 -4.76 -4.24
C HIS A 47 -11.87 -5.71 -5.42
N ARG A 48 -11.88 -5.21 -6.67
CA ARG A 48 -11.59 -6.02 -7.87
C ARG A 48 -10.20 -6.65 -7.81
N MET A 49 -9.20 -5.91 -7.36
CA MET A 49 -7.83 -6.41 -7.20
C MET A 49 -7.75 -7.50 -6.13
N ARG A 50 -8.44 -7.33 -4.99
CA ARG A 50 -8.54 -8.36 -3.95
C ARG A 50 -9.22 -9.62 -4.46
N VAL A 51 -10.32 -9.49 -5.21
CA VAL A 51 -11.03 -10.64 -5.80
C VAL A 51 -10.11 -11.40 -6.77
N ARG A 52 -9.39 -10.70 -7.66
CA ARG A 52 -8.43 -11.35 -8.58
C ARG A 52 -7.32 -12.15 -7.88
N LEU A 53 -6.92 -11.73 -6.68
CA LEU A 53 -5.90 -12.45 -5.90
C LEU A 53 -6.48 -13.62 -5.11
N GLN A 54 -7.77 -13.57 -4.75
CA GLN A 54 -8.45 -14.67 -4.03
C GLN A 54 -8.53 -15.96 -4.85
N ASP A 55 -8.52 -15.85 -6.18
CA ASP A 55 -8.56 -17.02 -7.08
C ASP A 55 -7.19 -17.72 -7.23
N VAL A 56 -6.11 -17.12 -6.71
CA VAL A 56 -4.78 -17.73 -6.75
C VAL A 56 -4.65 -18.69 -5.57
N PRO A 57 -4.44 -20.01 -5.81
CA PRO A 57 -4.27 -20.95 -4.72
C PRO A 57 -2.96 -20.70 -3.98
N ASP A 58 -2.98 -20.85 -2.65
CA ASP A 58 -1.78 -20.78 -1.83
C ASP A 58 -0.79 -21.88 -2.20
N ALA A 59 0.50 -21.54 -2.17
CA ALA A 59 1.56 -22.52 -2.36
C ALA A 59 1.61 -23.52 -1.19
N PRO A 60 2.02 -24.78 -1.44
CA PRO A 60 2.17 -25.79 -0.39
C PRO A 60 3.12 -25.31 0.71
N LEU A 61 2.70 -25.51 1.96
CA LEU A 61 3.44 -25.11 3.15
C LEU A 61 3.99 -26.34 3.86
N PHE A 62 5.27 -26.29 4.22
CA PHE A 62 5.96 -27.37 4.94
C PHE A 62 6.65 -26.84 6.21
N ARG A 63 6.66 -27.66 7.25
CA ARG A 63 7.28 -27.38 8.56
C ARG A 63 8.23 -28.53 8.92
N PRO A 64 9.51 -28.49 8.47
CA PRO A 64 10.49 -29.51 8.79
C PRO A 64 10.69 -29.63 10.30
N THR A 65 11.00 -30.84 10.73
CA THR A 65 11.58 -31.08 12.06
C THR A 65 13.02 -30.54 12.12
N PRO A 66 13.57 -30.27 13.31
CA PRO A 66 14.97 -29.84 13.44
C PRO A 66 15.97 -30.78 12.75
N LYS A 67 15.71 -32.10 12.79
CA LYS A 67 16.55 -33.12 12.14
C LYS A 67 16.48 -33.07 10.61
N GLU A 68 15.31 -32.79 10.05
CA GLU A 68 15.17 -32.61 8.60
C GLU A 68 15.78 -31.29 8.13
N PHE A 69 15.76 -30.26 8.99
CA PHE A 69 16.31 -28.94 8.70
C PHE A 69 17.84 -28.89 8.80
N GLU A 70 18.48 -29.90 9.38
CA GLU A 70 19.94 -30.02 9.48
C GLU A 70 20.62 -30.14 8.11
N ASP A 71 19.97 -30.80 7.14
CA ASP A 71 20.41 -30.89 5.75
C ASP A 71 19.35 -30.28 4.81
N PRO A 72 19.38 -28.95 4.58
CA PRO A 72 18.40 -28.25 3.77
C PRO A 72 18.32 -28.75 2.33
N ILE A 73 19.45 -29.16 1.74
CA ILE A 73 19.49 -29.62 0.35
C ILE A 73 18.77 -30.96 0.22
N ARG A 74 19.02 -31.88 1.15
CA ARG A 74 18.31 -33.16 1.20
C ARG A 74 16.81 -32.96 1.44
N TYR A 75 16.44 -32.04 2.34
CA TYR A 75 15.04 -31.72 2.59
C TYR A 75 14.36 -31.14 1.34
N ILE A 76 14.95 -30.14 0.68
CA ILE A 76 14.40 -29.57 -0.57
C ILE A 76 14.26 -30.65 -1.67
N ARG A 77 15.23 -31.57 -1.80
CA ARG A 77 15.12 -32.70 -2.74
C ARG A 77 13.92 -33.60 -2.44
N SER A 78 13.59 -33.83 -1.17
CA SER A 78 12.40 -34.60 -0.81
C SER A 78 11.09 -33.90 -1.20
N LEU A 79 11.10 -32.56 -1.29
CA LEU A 79 9.94 -31.75 -1.71
C LEU A 79 9.83 -31.61 -3.23
N HIS A 80 10.86 -31.97 -4.01
CA HIS A 80 10.90 -31.78 -5.47
C HIS A 80 9.64 -32.28 -6.20
N PRO A 81 9.12 -33.50 -5.95
CA PRO A 81 7.94 -34.00 -6.68
C PRO A 81 6.68 -33.15 -6.48
N ILE A 82 6.59 -32.44 -5.35
CA ILE A 82 5.49 -31.51 -5.08
C ILE A 82 5.84 -30.13 -5.63
N GLY A 83 7.05 -29.63 -5.36
CA GLY A 83 7.48 -28.31 -5.80
C GLY A 83 7.48 -28.14 -7.31
N GLU A 84 7.83 -29.18 -8.07
CA GLU A 84 7.79 -29.18 -9.54
C GLU A 84 6.37 -28.94 -10.07
N ARG A 85 5.36 -29.52 -9.43
CA ARG A 85 3.95 -29.35 -9.84
C ARG A 85 3.41 -27.95 -9.53
N TRP A 86 3.84 -27.36 -8.42
CA TRP A 86 3.33 -26.06 -7.95
C TRP A 86 4.19 -24.88 -8.40
N GLY A 87 5.41 -25.11 -8.88
CA GLY A 87 6.40 -24.09 -9.22
C GLY A 87 7.08 -23.46 -8.01
N ILE A 88 6.37 -23.30 -6.89
CA ILE A 88 6.88 -22.75 -5.63
C ILE A 88 6.36 -23.54 -4.42
N VAL A 89 7.13 -23.53 -3.32
CA VAL A 89 6.71 -24.04 -2.01
C VAL A 89 7.16 -23.07 -0.91
N ARG A 90 6.43 -23.05 0.21
CA ARG A 90 6.79 -22.27 1.39
C ARG A 90 7.30 -23.19 2.49
N VAL A 91 8.52 -22.98 2.97
CA VAL A 91 9.10 -23.72 4.10
C VAL A 91 9.17 -22.79 5.30
N ILE A 92 8.51 -23.16 6.40
CA ILE A 92 8.63 -22.46 7.68
C ILE A 92 9.69 -23.18 8.50
N PRO A 93 10.76 -22.49 8.94
CA PRO A 93 11.82 -23.10 9.72
C PRO A 93 11.30 -23.70 11.05
N PRO A 94 12.03 -24.66 11.64
CA PRO A 94 11.64 -25.25 12.91
C PRO A 94 11.62 -24.20 14.04
N PRO A 95 10.83 -24.43 15.12
CA PRO A 95 10.80 -23.53 16.26
C PRO A 95 12.19 -23.29 16.86
N GLY A 96 12.50 -22.04 17.20
CA GLY A 96 13.78 -21.63 17.78
C GLY A 96 14.88 -21.30 16.77
N TRP A 97 14.63 -21.47 15.46
CA TRP A 97 15.52 -20.95 14.43
C TRP A 97 15.22 -19.47 14.18
N ASP A 98 16.14 -18.61 14.63
CA ASP A 98 16.04 -17.15 14.51
C ASP A 98 17.43 -16.56 14.19
N PRO A 99 17.87 -16.57 12.92
CA PRO A 99 19.13 -15.97 12.55
C PRO A 99 19.00 -14.45 12.58
N GLY A 100 19.98 -13.77 13.21
CA GLY A 100 20.07 -12.32 13.15
C GLY A 100 20.23 -11.81 11.72
N PHE A 101 19.83 -10.56 11.48
CA PHE A 101 20.01 -9.92 10.19
C PHE A 101 21.47 -9.47 10.02
N ALA A 102 22.14 -9.96 8.97
CA ALA A 102 23.59 -9.77 8.78
C ALA A 102 23.98 -8.44 8.11
N ILE A 103 23.03 -7.63 7.66
CA ILE A 103 23.28 -6.38 6.92
C ILE A 103 22.87 -5.19 7.78
N ASP A 104 23.74 -4.19 7.90
CA ASP A 104 23.36 -2.92 8.54
C ASP A 104 22.53 -2.06 7.57
N PRO A 105 21.23 -1.80 7.86
CA PRO A 105 20.37 -1.01 6.98
C PRO A 105 20.82 0.44 6.84
N LYS A 106 21.54 0.98 7.83
CA LYS A 106 21.95 2.39 7.83
C LYS A 106 23.05 2.65 6.82
N THR A 107 23.95 1.69 6.65
CA THR A 107 25.14 1.81 5.81
C THR A 107 25.01 1.12 4.46
N TYR A 108 24.18 0.08 4.34
CA TYR A 108 23.99 -0.63 3.08
C TYR A 108 23.19 0.19 2.06
N ARG A 109 23.73 0.33 0.85
CA ARG A 109 23.10 1.04 -0.28
C ARG A 109 23.28 0.22 -1.55
N PHE A 110 22.24 0.17 -2.37
CA PHE A 110 22.27 -0.46 -3.69
C PHE A 110 21.39 0.32 -4.67
N PRO A 111 21.76 0.40 -5.95
CA PRO A 111 20.92 1.04 -6.97
C PRO A 111 19.67 0.21 -7.24
N THR A 112 18.56 0.88 -7.56
CA THR A 112 17.29 0.25 -7.94
C THR A 112 17.01 0.44 -9.44
N ARG A 113 16.19 -0.45 -10.01
CA ARG A 113 15.71 -0.38 -11.39
C ARG A 113 14.23 -0.07 -11.43
#